data_AF-A0A0D6J995-F1
#
_entry.id   AF-A0A0D6J995-F1
#
_cell.length_a   1.000
_cell.length_b   1.000
_cell.length_c   1.000
_cell.angle_alpha   90.00
_cell.angle_beta   90.00
_cell.angle_gamma   90.00
#
_symmetry.space_group_name_H-M   'P 1'
#
loop_
_entity.id
_entity.type
_entity.pdbx_description
1 polymer ?
#
loop_
_entity_poly.entity_id
_entity_poly.type
_entity_poly.pdbx_seq_one_letter_code
_entity_poly.pdbx_strand_id
1 'polypeptide(L)' 'MLATLESEARKKVGYLQVKTVAEGSNKDYDRTNDFYRGLGFKKLEIFPQLWNPQNPCQILIKKLE' A
#
# COMPACT_ATOMS: atom_id res chain seq x y z
N MET A 1 -16.95 5.19 -3.35
CA MET A 1 -15.94 4.88 -4.38
C MET A 1 -15.04 3.71 -3.97
N LEU A 2 -14.21 3.82 -2.92
CA LEU A 2 -13.34 2.70 -2.49
C LEU A 2 -14.09 1.47 -1.99
N ALA A 3 -15.16 1.64 -1.19
CA ALA A 3 -15.97 0.53 -0.69
C ALA A 3 -16.58 -0.31 -1.83
N THR A 4 -17.03 0.35 -2.91
CA THR A 4 -17.56 -0.33 -4.10
C THR A 4 -16.47 -1.16 -4.79
N LEU A 5 -15.26 -0.62 -4.92
CA LEU A 5 -14.13 -1.35 -5.50
C LEU A 5 -13.75 -2.56 -4.64
N GLU A 6 -13.69 -2.41 -3.32
CA GLU A 6 -13.40 -3.51 -2.40
C GLU A 6 -14.48 -4.61 -2.46
N SER A 7 -15.75 -4.22 -2.55
CA SER A 7 -16.88 -5.15 -2.69
C SER A 7 -16.79 -5.98 -3.96
N GLU A 8 -16.44 -5.36 -5.09
CA GLU A 8 -16.27 -6.09 -6.36
C GLU A 8 -15.00 -6.95 -6.38
N ALA A 9 -13.91 -6.47 -5.78
CA ALA A 9 -12.66 -7.21 -5.72
C ALA A 9 -12.78 -8.50 -4.87
N ARG A 10 -13.54 -8.46 -3.77
CA ARG A 10 -13.79 -9.63 -2.89
C ARG A 10 -14.32 -10.85 -3.64
N LYS A 11 -15.01 -10.64 -4.77
CA LYS A 11 -15.55 -11.72 -5.61
C LYS A 11 -14.48 -12.51 -6.36
N LYS A 12 -13.24 -12.00 -6.45
CA LYS A 12 -12.20 -12.54 -7.34
C LYS A 12 -10.83 -12.69 -6.71
N VAL A 13 -10.50 -11.89 -5.70
CA VAL A 13 -9.16 -11.87 -5.09
C VAL A 13 -9.25 -11.77 -3.57
N GLY A 14 -8.33 -12.44 -2.86
CA GLY A 14 -8.27 -12.42 -1.39
C GLY A 14 -7.50 -11.25 -0.78
N TYR A 15 -6.79 -10.47 -1.61
CA TYR A 15 -5.94 -9.37 -1.15
C TYR A 15 -5.92 -8.23 -2.16
N LEU A 16 -5.83 -7.00 -1.65
CA LEU A 16 -5.41 -5.82 -2.40
C LEU A 16 -3.97 -5.50 -2.07
N GLN A 17 -3.25 -5.00 -3.08
CA GLN A 17 -1.89 -4.53 -2.94
C GLN A 17 -1.78 -3.09 -3.43
N VAL A 18 -1.06 -2.26 -2.67
CA VAL A 18 -0.62 -0.94 -3.11
C VAL A 18 0.90 -0.83 -2.95
N LYS A 19 1.51 0.10 -3.69
CA LYS A 19 2.93 0.42 -3.59
C LYS A 19 3.11 1.92 -3.44
N THR A 20 4.03 2.33 -2.57
CA THR A 20 4.36 3.74 -2.28
C THR A 20 5.84 3.86 -1.91
N VAL A 21 6.38 5.07 -1.77
CA VAL A 21 7.73 5.26 -1.22
C VAL A 21 7.72 4.92 0.26
N ALA A 22 8.76 4.24 0.76
CA ALA A 22 8.83 3.80 2.14
C ALA A 22 8.86 4.98 3.12
N GLU A 23 8.18 4.78 4.25
CA GLU A 23 8.07 5.76 5.33
C GLU A 23 9.45 6.22 5.82
N GLY A 24 9.59 7.52 6.09
CA GLY A 24 10.84 8.16 6.50
C GLY A 24 11.70 8.66 5.33
N SER A 25 11.34 8.34 4.08
CA SER A 25 12.08 8.83 2.90
C SER A 25 11.61 10.23 2.46
N ASN A 26 10.32 10.53 2.61
CA ASN A 26 9.71 11.80 2.20
C ASN A 26 8.34 12.03 2.87
N LYS A 27 8.11 13.23 3.40
CA LYS A 27 6.91 13.59 4.18
C LYS A 27 5.58 13.46 3.43
N ASP A 28 5.55 13.70 2.13
CA ASP A 28 4.32 13.56 1.33
C ASP A 28 3.95 12.08 1.14
N TYR A 29 4.96 11.22 1.04
CA TYR A 29 4.77 9.78 1.00
C TYR A 29 4.49 9.19 2.39
N ASP A 30 4.99 9.77 3.47
CA ASP A 30 4.59 9.40 4.84
C ASP A 30 3.08 9.59 5.02
N ARG A 31 2.53 10.73 4.59
CA ARG A 31 1.07 10.97 4.58
C ARG A 31 0.31 9.94 3.75
N THR A 32 0.89 9.52 2.62
CA THR A 32 0.32 8.46 1.77
C THR A 32 0.32 7.10 2.46
N ASN A 33 1.40 6.76 3.16
CA ASN A 33 1.48 5.54 3.98
C ASN A 33 0.42 5.56 5.09
N ASP A 34 0.25 6.69 5.79
CA ASP A 34 -0.74 6.87 6.84
C ASP A 34 -2.17 6.70 6.31
N PHE A 35 -2.45 7.27 5.14
CA PHE A 35 -3.74 7.09 4.47
C PHE A 35 -4.06 5.60 4.23
N TYR A 36 -3.14 4.84 3.64
CA TYR A 36 -3.37 3.41 3.40
C TYR A 36 -3.48 2.60 4.70
N ARG A 37 -2.68 2.93 5.73
CA ARG A 37 -2.81 2.31 7.06
C ARG A 37 -4.18 2.58 7.68
N GLY A 38 -4.68 3.81 7.56
CA GLY A 38 -6.03 4.19 8.00
C GLY A 38 -7.14 3.43 7.28
N LEU A 39 -6.89 2.98 6.04
CA LEU A 39 -7.81 2.12 5.28
C LEU A 39 -7.68 0.62 5.60
N GLY A 40 -6.79 0.23 6.54
CA GLY A 40 -6.59 -1.16 6.96
C GLY A 40 -5.53 -1.91 6.16
N PHE A 41 -4.74 -1.24 5.32
CA PHE A 41 -3.55 -1.86 4.71
C PHE A 41 -2.44 -2.02 5.75
N LYS A 42 -1.66 -3.10 5.62
CA LYS A 42 -0.51 -3.43 6.46
C LYS A 42 0.75 -3.48 5.62
N LYS A 43 1.89 -3.06 6.18
CA LYS A 43 3.20 -3.20 5.52
C LYS A 43 3.49 -4.69 5.26
N LEU A 44 3.99 -5.01 4.07
CA LEU A 44 4.39 -6.36 3.70
C LEU A 44 5.91 -6.44 3.51
N GLU A 45 6.44 -5.68 2.55
CA GLU A 45 7.83 -5.78 2.12
C GLU A 45 8.31 -4.43 1.58
N ILE A 46 9.62 -4.16 1.68
CA ILE A 46 10.26 -3.02 1.04
C ILE A 46 11.26 -3.55 0.02
N PHE A 47 11.18 -3.08 -1.22
CA PHE A 47 12.18 -3.31 -2.26
C PHE A 47 13.07 -2.07 -2.41
N PRO A 48 14.30 -2.07 -1.88
CA PRO A 48 15.14 -0.88 -1.85
C PRO A 48 15.59 -0.39 -3.23
N GLN A 49 15.57 -1.27 -4.24
CA GLN A 49 16.12 -0.99 -5.57
C GLN A 49 15.08 -1.08 -6.70
N LEU A 50 13.80 -1.32 -6.39
CA LEU A 50 12.78 -1.51 -7.45
C LEU A 50 12.53 -0.24 -8.27
N TRP A 51 12.62 0.94 -7.65
CA TRP A 51 12.55 2.23 -8.35
C TRP A 51 13.93 2.86 -8.46
N ASN A 52 14.51 3.23 -7.31
CA ASN A 52 15.90 3.62 -7.13
C ASN A 52 16.22 3.69 -5.62
N PRO A 53 17.50 3.75 -5.22
CA PRO A 53 17.88 3.76 -3.81
C PRO A 53 17.34 4.94 -2.98
N GLN A 54 16.99 6.07 -3.62
CA GLN A 54 16.45 7.24 -2.94
C GLN A 54 14.94 7.10 -2.65
N ASN A 55 14.26 6.21 -3.38
CA ASN A 55 12.83 5.94 -3.26
C ASN A 55 12.60 4.43 -3.06
N PRO A 56 12.95 3.87 -1.89
CA PRO A 56 12.67 2.47 -1.58
C PRO A 56 11.16 2.20 -1.70
N CYS A 57 10.78 1.15 -2.43
CA CYS A 57 9.38 0.86 -2.73
C CYS A 57 8.76 0.01 -1.61
N GLN A 58 7.82 0.56 -0.86
CA GLN A 58 7.02 -0.12 0.16
C GLN A 58 5.79 -0.76 -0.49
N ILE A 59 5.63 -2.06 -0.30
CA ILE A 59 4.40 -2.79 -0.59
C ILE A 59 3.53 -2.82 0.67
N LEU A 60 2.26 -2.44 0.53
CA LEU A 60 1.25 -2.68 1.56
C LEU A 60 0.16 -3.60 1.02
N ILE A 61 -0.36 -4.46 1.89
CA ILE A 61 -1.45 -5.38 1.58
C ILE A 61 -2.65 -5.16 2.48
N LYS A 62 -3.84 -5.38 1.94
CA LYS A 62 -5.09 -5.48 2.71
C LYS A 62 -5.77 -6.78 2.37
N LYS A 63 -6.06 -7.59 3.38
CA LYS A 63 -6.89 -8.79 3.20
C LYS A 63 -8.32 -8.36 2.90
N LEU A 64 -8.89 -8.97 1.88
CA LEU A 64 -10.29 -8.88 1.54
C LEU A 64 -10.94 -10.17 2.06
N GLU A 65 -11.58 -10.09 3.24
CA GLU A 65 -12.39 -11.19 3.79
C GLU A 65 -13.63 -11.50 2.96
#